data_AF-A0A943S4F4-F1
#
_entry.id   AF-A0A943S4F4-F1
#
_cell.length_a   1.000
_cell.length_b   1.000
_cell.length_c   1.000
_cell.angle_alpha   90.00
_cell.angle_beta   90.00
_cell.angle_gamma   90.00
#
_symmetry.space_group_name_H-M   'P 1'
#
loop_
_entity.id
_entity.type
_entity.pdbx_description
1 polymer ?
#
loop_
_entity_poly.entity_id
_entity_poly.type
_entity_poly.pdbx_seq_one_letter_code
_entity_poly.pdbx_strand_id
1 'polypeptide(L)'
;MKTYPLLSCAAERDKLIKVKAYIKTESGSAVIRLRMNGKVLEYTPDADGRFEHEFNFKNGGNYIMIDFDRFTGTVQMTAEYV
;
A
#
# COMPACT_ATOMS: atom_id res chain seq x y z
N MET A 1 20.66 -1.33 2.85
CA MET A 1 19.67 -0.30 3.19
C MET A 1 18.37 -0.70 2.50
N LYS A 2 17.34 -1.13 3.23
CA LYS A 2 16.03 -1.50 2.64
C LYS A 2 15.23 -0.21 2.44
N THR A 3 14.98 0.17 1.20
CA THR A 3 14.14 1.31 0.82
C THR A 3 12.71 0.81 0.65
N TYR A 4 11.80 1.29 1.50
CA TYR A 4 10.38 0.96 1.43
C TYR A 4 9.65 2.10 0.70
N PRO A 5 8.90 1.85 -0.38
CA PRO A 5 8.00 2.84 -0.93
C PRO A 5 6.88 3.08 0.10
N LEU A 6 6.87 4.29 0.66
CA LEU A 6 5.91 4.74 1.66
C LEU A 6 5.03 5.82 1.03
N LEU A 7 3.72 5.59 0.98
CA LEU A 7 2.75 6.67 0.83
C LEU A 7 2.18 6.99 2.20
N SER A 8 2.48 8.19 2.68
CA SER A 8 1.95 8.75 3.92
C SER A 8 0.82 9.72 3.59
N CYS A 9 -0.34 9.52 4.22
CA CYS A 9 -1.45 10.47 4.15
C CYS A 9 -1.75 11.00 5.56
N ALA A 10 -1.42 12.27 5.80
CA ALA A 10 -1.93 13.02 6.94
C ALA A 10 -3.26 13.65 6.54
N ALA A 11 -4.38 13.12 7.04
CA ALA A 11 -5.71 13.62 6.74
C ALA A 11 -6.33 14.25 8.01
N GLU A 12 -6.59 15.55 8.01
CA GLU A 12 -7.35 16.23 9.08
C GLU A 12 -8.89 16.01 8.94
N ARG A 13 -9.34 15.39 7.84
CA ARG A 13 -10.76 15.12 7.53
C ARG A 13 -10.90 13.75 6.87
N ASP A 14 -12.09 13.14 6.95
CA ASP A 14 -12.42 11.88 6.26
C ASP A 14 -12.10 12.01 4.76
N LYS A 15 -11.23 11.15 4.26
CA LYS A 15 -10.80 11.12 2.85
C LYS A 15 -10.96 9.71 2.29
N LEU A 16 -11.75 9.60 1.23
CA LEU A 16 -11.80 8.40 0.42
C LEU A 16 -10.65 8.44 -0.58
N ILE A 17 -9.69 7.53 -0.42
CA ILE A 17 -8.54 7.40 -1.31
C ILE A 17 -8.60 6.05 -1.98
N LYS A 18 -8.54 6.06 -3.31
CA LYS A 18 -8.38 4.85 -4.10
C LYS A 18 -6.91 4.58 -4.32
N VAL A 19 -6.48 3.37 -4.02
CA VAL A 19 -5.09 2.95 -4.17
C VAL A 19 -5.04 1.81 -5.16
N LYS A 20 -4.17 1.96 -6.15
CA LYS A 20 -3.88 0.94 -7.16
C LYS A 20 -2.41 0.58 -7.05
N ALA A 21 -2.12 -0.71 -7.07
CA ALA A 21 -0.74 -1.18 -7.17
C ALA A 21 -0.61 -2.28 -8.21
N TYR A 22 0.56 -2.33 -8.84
CA TYR A 22 1.02 -3.43 -9.66
C TYR A 22 2.37 -3.90 -9.12
N ILE A 23 2.44 -5.17 -8.75
CA ILE A 23 3.62 -5.81 -8.20
C ILE A 23 3.96 -7.02 -9.07
N LYS A 24 5.06 -6.90 -9.82
CA LYS A 24 5.64 -8.01 -10.56
C LYS A 24 6.80 -8.58 -9.76
N THR A 25 6.62 -9.76 -9.18
CA THR A 25 7.66 -10.45 -8.41
C THR A 25 8.50 -11.34 -9.31
N GLU A 26 9.81 -11.16 -9.28
CA GLU A 26 10.78 -12.07 -9.92
C GLU A 26 11.39 -13.04 -8.91
N SER A 27 11.65 -12.56 -7.68
CA SER A 27 12.01 -13.41 -6.53
C SER A 27 11.65 -12.75 -5.20
N GLY A 28 11.64 -13.53 -4.11
CA GLY A 28 11.24 -13.05 -2.78
C GLY A 28 9.74 -12.80 -2.67
N SER A 29 9.35 -11.89 -1.77
CA SER A 29 7.95 -11.53 -1.55
C SER A 29 7.76 -10.04 -1.28
N ALA A 30 6.57 -9.55 -1.62
CA ALA A 30 6.11 -8.20 -1.37
C ALA A 30 4.67 -8.25 -0.84
N VAL A 31 4.40 -7.58 0.27
CA VAL A 31 3.07 -7.50 0.89
C VAL A 31 2.69 -6.04 1.07
N ILE A 32 1.47 -5.67 0.67
CA ILE A 32 0.95 -4.32 0.89
C ILE A 32 0.45 -4.25 2.33
N ARG A 33 1.01 -3.36 3.14
CA ARG A 33 0.62 -3.15 4.53
C ARG A 33 0.02 -1.76 4.70
N LEU A 34 -1.20 -1.73 5.21
CA LEU A 34 -1.93 -0.52 5.59
C LEU A 34 -1.93 -0.41 7.11
N ARG A 35 -1.50 0.73 7.65
CA ARG A 35 -1.79 1.08 9.04
C ARG A 35 -2.84 2.16 9.09
N MET A 36 -3.94 1.89 9.78
CA MET A 36 -5.03 2.82 9.96
C MET A 36 -5.74 2.60 11.30
N ASN A 37 -6.05 3.68 12.01
CA ASN A 37 -6.80 3.63 13.28
C ASN A 37 -6.21 2.65 14.31
N GLY A 38 -4.88 2.58 14.41
CA GLY A 38 -4.18 1.65 15.32
C GLY A 38 -4.19 0.18 14.88
N LYS A 39 -4.83 -0.14 13.76
CA LYS A 39 -4.85 -1.48 13.15
C LYS A 39 -3.88 -1.57 11.99
N VAL A 40 -3.35 -2.76 11.78
CA VAL A 40 -2.53 -3.12 10.62
C VAL A 40 -3.32 -4.12 9.79
N LEU A 41 -3.51 -3.82 8.51
CA LEU A 41 -4.12 -4.70 7.52
C LEU A 41 -3.06 -5.05 6.47
N GLU A 42 -3.12 -6.28 5.98
CA GLU A 42 -2.20 -6.79 4.97
C GLU A 42 -2.98 -7.29 3.76
N TYR A 43 -2.47 -6.96 2.58
CA TYR A 43 -3.05 -7.32 1.30
C TYR A 43 -1.99 -7.96 0.41
N THR A 44 -2.39 -9.02 -0.27
CA THR A 44 -1.61 -9.62 -1.36
C THR A 44 -2.28 -9.21 -2.67
N PRO A 45 -1.50 -8.83 -3.70
CA PRO A 45 -2.05 -8.64 -5.03
C PRO A 45 -2.75 -9.91 -5.55
N ASP A 46 -3.62 -9.74 -6.54
CA ASP A 46 -4.24 -10.85 -7.24
C ASP A 46 -3.23 -11.67 -8.08
N ALA A 47 -3.72 -12.68 -8.80
CA ALA A 47 -2.89 -13.56 -9.62
C ALA A 47 -2.12 -12.82 -10.74
N ASP A 48 -2.59 -11.65 -11.18
CA ASP A 48 -1.93 -10.81 -12.18
C ASP A 48 -0.98 -9.79 -11.54
N GLY A 49 -0.81 -9.82 -10.21
CA GLY A 49 0.01 -8.86 -9.48
C GLY A 49 -0.67 -7.51 -9.26
N ARG A 50 -1.99 -7.40 -9.47
CA ARG A 50 -2.74 -6.15 -9.31
C ARG A 50 -3.40 -6.07 -7.94
N PHE A 51 -3.52 -4.85 -7.44
CA PHE A 51 -4.25 -4.53 -6.24
C PHE A 51 -5.04 -3.25 -6.47
N GLU A 52 -6.30 -3.23 -6.06
CA GLU A 52 -7.14 -2.05 -6.07
C GLU A 52 -8.04 -2.07 -4.84
N HIS A 53 -8.00 -1.00 -4.04
CA HIS A 53 -8.89 -0.84 -2.89
C HIS A 53 -9.12 0.63 -2.58
N GLU A 54 -10.35 0.95 -2.18
CA GLU A 54 -10.70 2.25 -1.61
C GLU A 54 -10.59 2.22 -0.09
N PHE A 55 -9.93 3.22 0.48
CA PHE A 55 -9.75 3.37 1.91
C PHE A 55 -10.40 4.65 2.39
N ASN A 56 -11.24 4.53 3.41
CA ASN A 56 -11.77 5.68 4.14
C ASN A 56 -10.81 6.02 5.29
N PHE A 57 -9.89 6.93 5.02
CA PHE A 57 -8.94 7.40 6.01
C PHE A 57 -9.61 8.40 6.94
N LYS A 58 -9.69 8.02 8.22
CA LYS A 58 -10.16 8.88 9.30
C LYS A 58 -8.95 9.32 10.12
N ASN A 59 -8.83 10.62 10.39
CA ASN A 59 -7.75 11.24 11.16
C ASN A 59 -6.33 11.07 10.55
N GLY A 60 -5.32 11.62 11.24
CA GLY A 60 -3.91 11.50 10.86
C GLY A 60 -3.27 10.16 11.25
N GLY A 61 -2.05 9.92 10.78
CA GLY A 61 -1.26 8.74 11.15
C GLY A 61 -1.54 7.48 10.32
N ASN A 62 -2.17 7.64 9.17
CA ASN A 62 -2.45 6.56 8.23
C ASN A 62 -1.34 6.45 7.18
N TYR A 63 -0.86 5.24 6.90
CA TYR A 63 0.11 5.01 5.84
C TYR A 63 -0.09 3.68 5.15
N ILE A 64 0.29 3.65 3.87
CA ILE A 64 0.40 2.45 3.05
C ILE A 64 1.86 2.26 2.69
N MET A 65 2.35 1.06 2.93
CA MET A 65 3.70 0.66 2.60
C MET A 65 3.70 -0.71 1.91
N ILE A 66 4.80 -1.02 1.24
CA ILE A 66 5.06 -2.37 0.74
C ILE A 66 6.21 -2.95 1.55
N ASP A 67 5.94 -4.08 2.21
CA ASP A 67 6.94 -4.83 2.98
C ASP A 67 7.61 -5.85 2.06
N PHE A 68 8.94 -5.82 2.05
CA PHE A 68 9.76 -6.65 1.16
C PHE A 68 10.60 -7.65 1.96
N ASP A 69 10.47 -8.94 1.62
CA ASP A 69 11.42 -9.98 2.02
C ASP A 69 12.15 -10.53 0.79
N ARG A 70 13.46 -10.29 0.73
CA ARG A 70 14.35 -10.73 -0.35
C ARG A 70 13.79 -10.46 -1.76
N PHE A 71 13.02 -9.39 -1.91
CA PHE A 71 12.29 -9.07 -3.13
C PHE A 71 13.20 -8.62 -4.27
N THR A 72 12.95 -9.14 -5.46
CA THR A 72 13.41 -8.60 -6.74
C THR A 72 12.20 -8.53 -7.67
N GLY A 73 12.05 -7.43 -8.39
CA GLY A 73 10.95 -7.21 -9.31
C GLY A 73 10.56 -5.74 -9.43
N THR A 74 9.35 -5.49 -9.92
CA THR A 74 8.83 -4.14 -10.18
C THR A 74 7.62 -3.85 -9.31
N VAL A 75 7.59 -2.66 -8.75
CA VAL A 75 6.45 -2.13 -8.00
C VAL A 75 6.04 -0.79 -8.56
N GLN A 76 4.75 -0.64 -8.86
CA GLN A 76 4.13 0.62 -9.22
C GLN A 76 2.93 0.83 -8.29
N MET A 77 2.80 2.01 -7.71
CA MET A 77 1.68 2.34 -6.82
C MET A 77 1.20 3.75 -7.12
N THR A 78 -0.11 3.91 -7.25
CA THR A 78 -0.77 5.20 -7.39
C THR A 78 -1.85 5.35 -6.34
N ALA A 79 -2.09 6.59 -5.94
CA ALA A 79 -3.18 6.95 -5.05
C ALA A 79 -3.90 8.16 -5.64
N GLU A 80 -5.22 8.12 -5.63
CA GLU A 80 -6.08 9.19 -6.14
C GLU A 80 -7.21 9.50 -5.15
N TYR A 81 -7.60 10.77 -5.09
CA TYR A 81 -8.83 11.17 -4.41
C TYR A 81 -10.02 10.68 -5.23
N VAL A 82 -11.04 10.18 -4.53
CA VAL A 82 -12.34 9.81 -5.11
C VAL A 82 -13.37 10.90 -4.86
#